data_AF-A0A6M0J4J0-F1
#
_entry.id   AF-A0A6M0J4J0-F1
#
_cell.length_a   1.000
_cell.length_b   1.000
_cell.length_c   1.000
_cell.angle_alpha   90.00
_cell.angle_beta   90.00
_cell.angle_gamma   90.00
#
_symmetry.space_group_name_H-M   'P 1'
#
loop_
_entity.id
_entity.type
_entity.pdbx_description
1 polymer ?
#
loop_
_entity_poly.entity_id
_entity_poly.type
_entity_poly.pdbx_seq_one_letter_code
_entity_poly.pdbx_strand_id
1 'polypeptide(L)'
;MLLWQSLLIYQHTEITHLIAQEATAVKTELSSRLDNRILALERMAKRWEASGGTLRPVREVDAASYLKDLNGYQAIEWVDSTAHVRWIAPLKGNEATLNRDLSQSAEQRTALLTLLCHYRGSIRM
;
A
#
# COMPACT_ATOMS: atom_id res chain seq x y z
N MET A 1 -37.27 -36.51 20.71
CA MET A 1 -36.56 -35.25 21.03
C MET A 1 -35.11 -35.19 20.52
N LEU A 2 -34.67 -36.05 19.58
CA LEU A 2 -33.30 -36.00 19.01
C LEU A 2 -33.23 -35.24 17.66
N LEU A 3 -34.30 -35.29 16.87
CA LEU A 3 -34.40 -34.61 15.56
C LEU A 3 -34.28 -33.08 15.65
N TRP A 4 -34.84 -32.49 16.71
CA TRP A 4 -34.78 -31.04 16.93
C TRP A 4 -33.37 -30.58 17.30
N GLN A 5 -32.64 -31.39 18.07
CA GLN A 5 -31.24 -31.12 18.43
C GLN A 5 -30.34 -31.21 17.19
N SER A 6 -30.54 -32.21 16.32
CA SER A 6 -29.78 -32.32 15.07
C SER A 6 -30.05 -31.17 14.10
N LEU A 7 -31.31 -30.69 14.03
CA LEU A 7 -31.67 -29.57 13.17
C LEU A 7 -31.02 -28.26 13.64
N LEU A 8 -31.02 -28.00 14.95
CA LEU A 8 -30.38 -26.82 15.53
C LEU A 8 -28.86 -26.82 15.31
N ILE A 9 -28.20 -27.96 15.51
CA ILE A 9 -26.75 -28.10 15.27
C ILE A 9 -26.43 -27.79 13.80
N TYR A 10 -27.22 -28.34 12.86
CA TYR A 10 -27.04 -28.11 11.43
C TYR A 10 -27.19 -26.62 11.05
N GLN A 11 -28.22 -25.94 11.58
CA GLN A 11 -28.42 -24.52 11.33
C GLN A 11 -27.26 -23.66 11.85
N HIS A 12 -26.76 -23.95 13.04
CA HIS A 12 -25.60 -23.24 13.58
C HIS A 12 -24.32 -23.47 12.77
N THR A 13 -24.09 -24.70 12.30
CA THR A 13 -22.92 -25.00 11.47
C THR A 13 -22.99 -24.31 10.11
N GLU A 14 -24.16 -24.27 9.48
CA GLU A 14 -24.35 -23.59 8.18
C GLU A 14 -24.11 -22.08 8.30
N ILE A 15 -24.69 -21.42 9.32
CA ILE A 15 -24.47 -19.99 9.54
C ILE A 15 -22.99 -19.70 9.79
N THR A 16 -22.32 -20.53 10.60
CA THR A 16 -20.88 -20.35 10.89
C THR A 16 -20.04 -20.52 9.64
N HIS A 17 -20.36 -21.51 8.80
CA HIS A 17 -19.67 -21.76 7.55
C HIS A 17 -19.85 -20.61 6.57
N LEU A 18 -21.06 -20.08 6.41
CA LEU A 18 -21.33 -18.92 5.56
C LEU A 18 -20.56 -17.67 6.00
N ILE A 19 -20.50 -17.40 7.32
CA ILE A 19 -19.71 -16.29 7.85
C ILE A 19 -18.22 -16.49 7.56
N ALA A 20 -17.70 -17.70 7.74
CA ALA A 20 -16.29 -18.00 7.45
C ALA A 20 -15.95 -17.87 5.96
N GLN A 21 -16.86 -18.29 5.09
CA GLN A 21 -16.73 -18.14 3.64
C GLN A 21 -16.73 -16.66 3.24
N GLU A 22 -17.67 -15.87 3.75
CA GLU A 22 -17.75 -14.43 3.47
C GLU A 22 -16.50 -13.71 3.97
N ALA A 23 -16.04 -14.02 5.19
CA ALA A 23 -14.80 -13.45 5.74
C ALA A 23 -13.57 -13.81 4.87
N THR A 24 -13.52 -15.03 4.35
CA THR A 24 -12.45 -15.49 3.45
C THR A 24 -12.52 -14.78 2.09
N ALA A 25 -13.72 -14.57 1.55
CA ALA A 25 -13.94 -13.85 0.31
C ALA A 25 -13.49 -12.38 0.44
N VAL A 26 -13.93 -11.70 1.51
CA VAL A 26 -13.52 -10.31 1.82
C VAL A 26 -12.00 -10.21 1.97
N LYS A 27 -11.38 -11.14 2.70
CA LYS A 27 -9.92 -11.17 2.85
C LYS A 27 -9.22 -11.31 1.50
N THR A 28 -9.66 -12.25 0.68
CA THR A 28 -9.04 -12.54 -0.63
C THR A 28 -9.16 -11.35 -1.57
N GLU A 29 -10.34 -10.74 -1.62
CA GLU A 29 -10.59 -9.53 -2.40
C GLU A 29 -9.72 -8.36 -1.94
N LEU A 30 -9.62 -8.14 -0.63
CA LEU A 30 -8.78 -7.09 -0.06
C LEU A 30 -7.30 -7.31 -0.40
N SER A 31 -6.79 -8.53 -0.21
CA SER A 31 -5.41 -8.88 -0.58
C SER A 31 -5.15 -8.62 -2.06
N SER A 32 -6.02 -9.10 -2.96
CA SER A 32 -5.86 -8.88 -4.40
C SER A 32 -5.86 -7.40 -4.78
N ARG A 33 -6.73 -6.59 -4.16
CA ARG A 33 -6.75 -5.14 -4.38
C ARG A 33 -5.46 -4.47 -3.90
N LEU A 34 -4.93 -4.89 -2.76
CA LEU A 34 -3.67 -4.35 -2.22
C LEU A 34 -2.47 -4.75 -3.08
N ASP A 35 -2.41 -6.00 -3.55
CA ASP A 35 -1.32 -6.48 -4.40
C ASP A 35 -1.26 -5.70 -5.72
N ASN A 36 -2.41 -5.49 -6.37
CA ASN A 36 -2.51 -4.70 -7.60
C ASN A 36 -2.05 -3.25 -7.39
N ARG A 37 -2.39 -2.67 -6.24
CA ARG A 37 -2.00 -1.31 -5.83
C ARG A 37 -0.50 -1.19 -5.59
N ILE A 38 0.09 -2.14 -4.87
CA ILE A 38 1.54 -2.20 -4.63
C ILE A 38 2.28 -2.31 -5.97
N LEU A 39 1.85 -3.21 -6.84
CA LEU A 39 2.45 -3.39 -8.16
C LEU A 39 2.39 -2.12 -9.03
N ALA A 40 1.30 -1.35 -8.93
CA ALA A 40 1.17 -0.08 -9.64
C ALA A 40 2.17 0.97 -9.13
N LEU A 41 2.37 1.07 -7.80
CA LEU A 41 3.35 1.97 -7.18
C LEU A 41 4.79 1.55 -7.49
N GLU A 42 5.09 0.25 -7.49
CA GLU A 42 6.42 -0.25 -7.89
C GLU A 42 6.75 0.10 -9.34
N ARG A 43 5.79 -0.03 -10.25
CA ARG A 43 5.97 0.39 -11.65
C ARG A 43 6.22 1.88 -11.77
N MET A 44 5.57 2.70 -10.95
CA MET A 44 5.81 4.15 -10.90
C MET A 44 7.23 4.47 -10.41
N ALA A 45 7.65 3.85 -9.32
CA ALA A 45 9.01 4.00 -8.79
C ALA A 45 10.08 3.64 -9.84
N LYS A 46 9.92 2.48 -10.51
CA LYS A 46 10.85 2.04 -11.58
C LYS A 46 10.92 3.03 -12.74
N ARG A 47 9.80 3.62 -13.17
CA ARG A 47 9.81 4.67 -14.21
C ARG A 47 10.58 5.90 -13.76
N TRP A 48 10.41 6.31 -12.50
CA TRP A 48 11.08 7.49 -11.97
C TRP A 48 12.59 7.30 -11.90
N GLU A 49 13.04 6.11 -11.52
CA GLU A 49 14.46 5.71 -11.50
C GLU A 49 15.07 5.66 -12.90
N ALA A 50 14.41 5.00 -13.85
CA ALA A 50 14.88 4.90 -15.23
C ALA A 50 15.06 6.28 -15.89
N SER A 51 14.33 7.29 -15.40
CA SER A 51 14.41 8.67 -15.86
C SER A 51 15.40 9.53 -15.05
N GLY A 52 16.31 8.93 -14.27
CA GLY A 52 17.31 9.64 -13.48
C GLY A 52 16.73 10.46 -12.34
N GLY A 53 15.58 10.05 -11.80
CA GLY A 53 14.89 10.81 -10.76
C GLY A 53 14.07 11.99 -11.28
N THR A 54 13.43 11.84 -12.44
CA THR A 54 12.26 12.60 -12.97
C THR A 54 12.02 14.01 -12.38
N LEU A 55 12.05 15.04 -13.24
CA LEU A 55 11.72 16.43 -12.90
C LEU A 55 10.38 16.55 -12.14
N ARG A 56 10.35 17.39 -11.10
CA ARG A 56 9.19 17.59 -10.19
C ARG A 56 7.82 17.73 -10.86
N PRO A 57 7.64 18.46 -12.00
CA PRO A 57 6.35 18.57 -12.68
C PRO A 57 5.80 17.23 -13.18
N VAL A 58 6.67 16.32 -13.62
CA VAL A 58 6.26 14.99 -14.12
C VAL A 58 5.82 14.09 -12.97
N ARG A 59 6.45 14.21 -11.79
CA ARG A 59 6.01 13.47 -10.58
C ARG A 59 4.64 13.92 -10.10
N GLU A 60 4.34 15.21 -10.19
CA GLU A 60 3.03 15.76 -9.82
C GLU A 60 1.92 15.23 -10.72
N VAL A 61 2.16 15.14 -12.03
CA VAL A 61 1.20 14.57 -12.99
C VAL A 61 1.00 13.06 -12.77
N ASP A 62 2.08 12.31 -12.58
CA ASP A 62 2.02 10.88 -12.30
C ASP A 62 1.26 10.61 -10.98
N ALA A 63 1.61 11.29 -9.90
CA ALA A 63 0.95 11.09 -8.61
C ALA A 63 -0.52 11.52 -8.64
N ALA A 64 -0.86 12.62 -9.33
CA ALA A 64 -2.25 13.05 -9.48
C ALA A 64 -3.11 11.99 -10.18
N SER A 65 -2.56 11.31 -11.19
CA SER A 65 -3.24 10.22 -11.89
C SER A 65 -3.51 9.04 -10.95
N TYR A 66 -2.52 8.65 -10.14
CA TYR A 66 -2.66 7.55 -9.19
C TYR A 66 -3.60 7.87 -8.03
N LEU A 67 -3.55 9.09 -7.49
CA LEU A 67 -4.47 9.54 -6.44
C LEU A 67 -5.92 9.59 -6.93
N LYS A 68 -6.13 9.85 -8.23
CA LYS A 68 -7.45 9.84 -8.86
C LYS A 68 -7.95 8.41 -9.14
N ASP A 69 -7.09 7.55 -9.67
CA ASP A 69 -7.49 6.23 -10.16
C ASP A 69 -7.52 5.16 -9.05
N LEU A 70 -6.74 5.36 -7.98
CA LEU A 70 -6.61 4.41 -6.88
C LEU A 70 -7.13 5.04 -5.57
N ASN A 71 -8.45 4.95 -5.38
CA ASN A 71 -9.10 5.40 -4.15
C ASN A 71 -8.53 4.70 -2.90
N GLY A 72 -8.19 5.47 -1.87
CA GLY A 72 -7.70 4.96 -0.59
C GLY A 72 -6.27 5.38 -0.24
N TYR A 73 -5.61 6.16 -1.09
CA TYR A 73 -4.38 6.88 -0.72
C TYR A 73 -4.71 8.27 -0.19
N GLN A 74 -4.13 8.61 0.96
CA GLN A 74 -4.19 9.97 1.51
C GLN A 74 -3.16 10.89 0.83
N ALA A 75 -1.96 10.37 0.55
CA ALA A 75 -0.88 11.06 -0.12
C ALA A 75 0.09 10.08 -0.77
N ILE A 76 0.86 10.58 -1.76
CA ILE A 76 2.06 9.94 -2.30
C ILE A 76 3.25 10.80 -1.89
N GLU A 77 4.26 10.17 -1.31
CA GLU A 77 5.45 10.82 -0.77
C GLU A 77 6.71 10.32 -1.50
N TRP A 78 7.66 11.23 -1.77
CA TRP A 78 8.99 10.86 -2.23
C TRP A 78 10.01 11.08 -1.14
N VAL A 79 10.82 10.05 -0.92
CA VAL A 79 11.79 9.95 0.14
C VAL A 79 13.18 9.90 -0.49
N ASP A 80 14.13 10.65 0.06
CA ASP A 80 15.51 10.62 -0.41
C ASP A 80 16.29 9.42 0.19
N SER A 81 17.56 9.28 -0.20
CA SER A 81 18.45 8.22 0.32
C SER A 81 18.70 8.31 1.83
N THR A 82 18.39 9.44 2.47
CA THR A 82 18.49 9.66 3.92
C THR A 82 17.18 9.36 4.65
N ALA A 83 16.20 8.74 3.97
CA ALA A 83 14.88 8.42 4.50
C ALA A 83 14.02 9.65 4.90
N HIS A 84 14.34 10.84 4.37
CA HIS A 84 13.55 12.05 4.62
C HIS A 84 12.52 12.26 3.51
N VAL A 85 11.29 12.60 3.90
CA VAL A 85 10.24 13.01 2.95
C VAL A 85 10.60 14.37 2.36
N ARG A 86 10.87 14.43 1.04
CA ARG A 86 11.24 15.68 0.34
C ARG A 86 10.16 16.24 -0.56
N TRP A 87 9.13 15.44 -0.84
CA TRP A 87 8.01 15.86 -1.68
C TRP A 87 6.76 15.04 -1.36
N ILE A 88 5.60 15.70 -1.46
CA ILE A 88 4.28 15.14 -1.10
C ILE A 88 3.24 15.63 -2.10
N ALA A 89 2.36 14.73 -2.52
CA ALA A 89 1.15 15.04 -3.28
C ALA A 89 -0.09 14.34 -2.69
N PRO A 90 -1.20 15.05 -2.42
CA PRO A 90 -1.30 16.51 -2.34
C PRO A 90 -0.63 17.03 -1.08
N LEU A 91 0.00 18.21 -1.14
CA LEU A 91 0.59 18.83 0.05
C LEU A 91 -0.48 19.28 1.06
N LYS A 92 -1.62 19.78 0.56
CA LYS A 92 -2.71 20.30 1.39
C LYS A 92 -3.26 19.19 2.30
N GLY A 93 -3.19 19.38 3.61
CA GLY A 93 -3.64 18.41 4.61
C GLY A 93 -2.61 17.33 4.97
N ASN A 94 -1.41 17.38 4.35
CA ASN A 94 -0.30 16.44 4.59
C ASN A 94 1.01 17.18 4.90
N GLU A 95 0.95 18.47 5.25
CA GLU A 95 2.13 19.31 5.49
C GLU A 95 3.00 18.79 6.63
N ALA A 96 2.38 18.14 7.61
CA ALA A 96 3.04 17.62 8.81
C ALA A 96 4.05 16.49 8.52
N THR A 97 3.98 15.84 7.35
CA THR A 97 4.94 14.78 6.99
C THR A 97 6.12 15.30 6.18
N LEU A 98 6.13 16.56 5.73
CA LEU A 98 7.23 17.12 4.97
C LEU A 98 8.51 17.21 5.83
N ASN A 99 9.65 16.77 5.29
CA ASN A 99 10.93 16.63 5.97
C ASN A 99 10.93 15.66 7.17
N ARG A 100 9.88 14.85 7.35
CA ARG A 100 9.87 13.81 8.38
C ARG A 100 10.92 12.74 8.04
N ASP A 101 11.68 12.35 9.06
CA ASP A 101 12.58 11.21 9.01
C ASP A 101 11.81 9.91 9.23
N LEU A 102 11.66 9.11 8.16
CA LEU A 102 10.98 7.83 8.20
C LEU A 102 11.86 6.71 8.75
N SER A 103 13.17 6.95 8.87
CA SER A 103 14.07 5.99 9.48
C SER A 103 13.83 5.83 10.97
N GLN A 104 13.03 6.67 11.64
CA GLN A 104 12.85 6.57 13.11
C GLN A 104 11.71 5.64 13.53
N SER A 105 10.81 5.25 12.63
CA SER A 105 9.73 4.32 12.98
C SER A 105 10.12 2.87 12.63
N ALA A 106 9.94 1.95 13.59
CA ALA A 106 10.37 0.56 13.45
C ALA A 106 9.62 -0.19 12.32
N GLU A 107 8.32 0.11 12.12
CA GLU A 107 7.53 -0.44 11.02
C GLU A 107 7.97 0.08 9.66
N GLN A 108 8.21 1.40 9.51
CA GLN A 108 8.63 1.95 8.23
C GLN A 108 10.06 1.57 7.91
N ARG A 109 10.96 1.44 8.90
CA ARG A 109 12.30 0.86 8.71
C ARG A 109 12.24 -0.50 8.00
N THR A 110 11.34 -1.38 8.41
CA THR A 110 11.28 -2.75 7.87
C THR A 110 10.76 -2.75 6.43
N ALA A 111 9.75 -1.92 6.13
CA ALA A 111 9.24 -1.73 4.77
C ALA A 111 10.30 -1.09 3.85
N LEU A 112 11.01 -0.07 4.34
CA LEU A 112 12.00 0.70 3.59
C LEU A 112 13.29 -0.12 3.36
N LEU A 113 13.69 -0.97 4.31
CA LEU A 113 14.82 -1.90 4.17
C LEU A 113 14.52 -3.04 3.18
N THR A 114 13.29 -3.57 3.17
CA THR A 114 12.87 -4.59 2.20
C THR A 114 12.93 -4.04 0.76
N LEU A 115 12.47 -2.79 0.58
CA LEU A 115 12.56 -2.10 -0.71
C LEU A 115 14.01 -1.77 -1.07
N LEU A 116 14.82 -1.20 -0.17
CA LEU A 116 16.22 -0.87 -0.47
C LEU A 116 17.11 -2.10 -0.76
N CYS A 117 16.82 -3.26 -0.15
CA CYS A 117 17.51 -4.51 -0.47
C CYS A 117 17.20 -5.03 -1.89
N HIS A 118 16.03 -4.70 -2.44
CA HIS A 118 15.71 -4.96 -3.86
C HIS A 118 16.33 -3.90 -4.81
N TYR A 119 16.57 -2.68 -4.32
CA TYR A 119 16.95 -1.51 -5.13
C TYR A 119 18.42 -1.04 -5.00
N ARG A 120 19.28 -1.70 -4.21
CA ARG A 120 20.72 -1.35 -4.03
C ARG A 120 21.63 -1.62 -5.25
N GLY A 121 21.07 -1.69 -6.45
CA GLY A 121 21.80 -1.91 -7.71
C GLY A 121 22.05 -0.68 -8.58
N SER A 122 21.35 0.45 -8.38
CA SER A 122 21.30 1.50 -9.43
C SER A 122 21.33 2.95 -8.93
N ILE A 123 22.06 3.26 -7.86
CA ILE A 123 22.44 4.65 -7.56
C ILE A 123 23.95 4.69 -7.37
N ARG A 124 24.66 4.89 -8.48
CA ARG A 124 26.05 5.31 -8.49
C ARG A 124 26.10 6.66 -9.20
N MET A 125 26.73 7.60 -8.50
CA MET A 125 27.22 8.92 -8.92
C MET A 125 26.27 10.10 -8.70
#